data_AF-A0A0B6YXV4-F1
#
_entry.id   AF-A0A0B6YXV4-F1
#
_cell.length_a   1.000
_cell.length_b   1.000
_cell.length_c   1.000
_cell.angle_alpha   90.00
_cell.angle_beta   90.00
_cell.angle_gamma   90.00
#
_symmetry.space_group_name_H-M   'P 1'
#
loop_
_entity.id
_entity.type
_entity.pdbx_description
1 polymer ?
#
loop_
_entity_poly.entity_id
_entity_poly.type
_entity_poly.pdbx_seq_one_letter_code
_entity_poly.pdbx_strand_id
1 'polypeptide(L)'
;DIVKSLGEFGTYQKRVYFLLCIACMSCGIQVMISVFTQAVPDHRCVGTDLSNYTQANISDEHTRIINYSVPYNDIDGNGLDVSQCSVRMLDKASGNITEQMCKKWVYDNSVFQTTVTSQFDLVCEHKMLRSH
;
A
#
# COMPACT_ATOMS: atom_id res chain seq x y z
N ASP A 1 -48.59 24.76 -5.75
CA ASP A 1 -49.40 23.53 -5.87
C ASP A 1 -49.02 22.65 -7.06
N ILE A 2 -47.85 22.02 -7.04
CA ILE A 2 -47.51 20.98 -8.05
C ILE A 2 -47.36 19.62 -7.35
N VAL A 3 -46.82 19.60 -6.13
CA VAL A 3 -46.68 18.38 -5.32
C VAL A 3 -48.03 17.82 -4.85
N LYS A 4 -49.03 18.68 -4.60
CA LYS A 4 -50.41 18.24 -4.28
C LYS A 4 -51.17 17.66 -5.47
N SER A 5 -50.74 17.96 -6.71
CA SER A 5 -51.42 17.53 -7.93
C SER A 5 -50.94 16.18 -8.46
N LEU A 6 -49.91 15.58 -7.85
CA LEU A 6 -49.31 14.31 -8.28
C LEU A 6 -49.79 13.08 -7.48
N GLY A 7 -50.67 13.26 -6.49
CA GLY A 7 -51.13 12.19 -5.61
C GLY A 7 -50.13 11.87 -4.48
N GLU A 8 -50.62 11.39 -3.33
CA GLU A 8 -49.75 10.97 -2.23
C GLU A 8 -48.77 9.90 -2.69
N PHE A 9 -47.52 9.97 -2.20
CA PHE A 9 -46.48 8.98 -2.49
C PHE A 9 -46.97 7.59 -2.09
N GLY A 10 -47.33 6.79 -3.08
CA GLY A 10 -47.97 5.49 -2.87
C GLY A 10 -47.02 4.47 -2.24
N THR A 11 -47.59 3.43 -1.61
CA THR A 11 -46.81 2.35 -0.96
C THR A 11 -45.85 1.66 -1.92
N TYR A 12 -46.23 1.53 -3.19
CA TYR A 12 -45.39 0.98 -4.25
C TYR A 12 -44.19 1.90 -4.56
N GLN A 13 -44.42 3.21 -4.73
CA GLN A 13 -43.36 4.19 -4.99
C GLN A 13 -42.35 4.23 -3.83
N LYS A 14 -42.82 4.15 -2.57
CA LYS A 14 -41.94 4.07 -1.40
C LYS A 14 -41.06 2.82 -1.41
N ARG A 15 -41.60 1.66 -1.77
CA ARG A 15 -40.84 0.41 -1.89
C ARG A 15 -39.79 0.48 -3.00
N VAL A 16 -40.17 0.96 -4.18
CA VAL A 16 -39.24 1.12 -5.31
C VAL A 16 -38.12 2.10 -4.95
N TYR A 17 -38.45 3.24 -4.34
CA TYR A 17 -37.46 4.22 -3.89
C TYR A 17 -36.49 3.61 -2.86
N PHE A 18 -37.00 2.86 -1.88
CA PHE A 18 -36.15 2.19 -0.88
C PHE A 18 -35.20 1.17 -1.53
N LEU A 19 -35.68 0.34 -2.46
CA LEU A 19 -34.85 -0.60 -3.20
C LEU A 19 -33.80 0.12 -4.06
N LEU A 20 -34.17 1.25 -4.68
CA LEU A 20 -33.25 2.07 -5.46
C LEU A 20 -32.15 2.66 -4.57
N CYS A 21 -32.50 3.14 -3.36
CA CYS A 21 -31.53 3.61 -2.38
C CYS A 21 -30.55 2.51 -1.97
N ILE A 22 -31.04 1.28 -1.70
CA ILE A 22 -30.17 0.13 -1.39
C ILE A 22 -29.23 -0.15 -2.56
N ALA A 23 -29.74 -0.17 -3.79
CA ALA A 23 -28.92 -0.39 -4.98
C ALA A 23 -27.84 0.69 -5.12
N CYS A 24 -28.19 1.97 -5.00
CA CYS A 24 -27.23 3.07 -5.05
C CYS A 24 -26.16 2.98 -3.94
N MET A 25 -26.57 2.65 -2.71
CA MET A 25 -25.65 2.44 -1.59
C MET A 25 -24.69 1.30 -1.86
N SER A 26 -25.18 0.19 -2.43
CA SER A 26 -24.36 -0.97 -2.76
C SER A 26 -23.28 -0.64 -3.79
N CYS A 27 -23.61 0.13 -4.83
CA CYS A 27 -22.65 0.62 -5.81
C CYS A 27 -21.60 1.53 -5.16
N GLY A 28 -22.03 2.44 -4.28
CA GLY A 28 -21.11 3.32 -3.54
C GLY A 28 -20.12 2.54 -2.68
N ILE A 29 -20.60 1.50 -1.98
CA ILE A 29 -19.77 0.61 -1.17
C ILE A 29 -18.75 -0.13 -2.05
N GLN A 30 -19.16 -0.67 -3.20
CA GLN A 30 -18.25 -1.37 -4.12
C GLN A 30 -17.09 -0.48 -4.61
N VAL A 31 -17.38 0.78 -4.95
CA VAL A 31 -16.34 1.74 -5.35
C VAL A 31 -15.39 2.04 -4.18
N MET A 32 -15.92 2.22 -2.97
CA MET A 32 -15.08 2.46 -1.79
C MET A 32 -14.25 1.23 -1.40
N ILE A 33 -14.72 0.01 -1.62
CA ILE A 33 -13.89 -1.18 -1.39
C ILE A 33 -12.71 -1.21 -2.38
N SER A 34 -12.93 -0.80 -3.63
CA SER A 34 -11.88 -0.85 -4.66
C SER A 34 -10.65 0.03 -4.37
N VAL A 35 -10.80 1.08 -3.55
CA VAL A 35 -9.65 1.90 -3.14
C VAL A 35 -8.74 1.19 -2.14
N PHE A 36 -9.25 0.23 -1.37
CA PHE A 36 -8.46 -0.56 -0.42
C PHE A 36 -7.82 -1.79 -1.08
N THR A 37 -8.33 -2.25 -2.23
CA THR A 37 -7.73 -3.29 -3.07
C THR A 37 -6.69 -2.73 -4.06
N GLN A 38 -6.22 -1.50 -3.86
CA GLN A 38 -5.23 -0.88 -4.77
C GLN A 38 -3.92 -1.65 -4.81
N ALA A 39 -3.24 -1.53 -5.95
CA ALA A 39 -1.95 -2.15 -6.19
C ALA A 39 -0.93 -1.74 -5.13
N VAL A 40 -0.14 -2.73 -4.70
CA VAL A 40 1.04 -2.52 -3.87
C VAL A 40 2.19 -2.22 -4.83
N PRO A 41 2.69 -0.98 -4.91
CA PRO A 41 3.86 -0.70 -5.72
C PRO A 41 5.07 -1.45 -5.15
N ASP A 42 6.03 -1.75 -6.03
CA ASP A 42 7.31 -2.28 -5.59
C ASP A 42 7.94 -1.29 -4.60
N HIS A 43 8.47 -1.82 -3.51
CA HIS A 43 8.97 -1.01 -2.41
C HIS A 43 10.19 -1.63 -1.78
N ARG A 44 11.04 -0.75 -1.28
CA ARG A 44 12.27 -1.12 -0.58
C ARG A 44 12.41 -0.30 0.69
N CYS A 45 13.21 -0.79 1.60
CA CYS A 45 13.45 -0.10 2.85
C CYS A 45 14.38 1.10 2.66
N VAL A 46 14.13 2.16 3.43
CA VAL A 46 15.08 3.27 3.55
C VAL A 46 16.27 2.79 4.37
N GLY A 47 17.42 2.57 3.72
CA GLY A 47 18.68 2.38 4.44
C GLY A 47 18.94 3.59 5.34
N THR A 48 19.33 3.35 6.59
CA THR A 48 19.51 4.40 7.61
C THR A 48 20.47 5.52 7.17
N ASP A 49 21.50 5.18 6.39
CA ASP A 49 22.45 6.15 5.80
C ASP A 49 21.93 6.85 4.53
N LEU A 50 20.81 6.39 3.95
CA LEU A 50 20.22 6.96 2.73
C LEU A 50 19.08 7.96 2.98
N SER A 51 18.68 8.16 4.24
CA SER A 51 17.56 9.04 4.60
C SER A 51 17.74 10.51 4.17
N ASN A 52 18.97 10.95 3.92
CA ASN A 52 19.31 12.30 3.43
C ASN A 52 19.40 12.42 1.90
N TYR A 53 19.30 11.31 1.17
CA TYR A 53 19.46 11.30 -0.29
C TYR A 53 18.12 11.06 -0.97
N THR A 54 17.60 12.10 -1.61
CA THR A 54 16.47 11.99 -2.53
C THR A 54 16.86 11.11 -3.72
N GLN A 55 15.88 10.36 -4.26
CA GLN A 55 16.00 9.38 -5.36
C GLN A 55 16.86 9.84 -6.56
N ALA A 56 17.04 11.16 -6.75
CA ALA A 56 17.82 11.75 -7.85
C ALA A 56 19.36 11.70 -7.69
N ASN A 57 19.90 11.43 -6.50
CA ASN A 57 21.36 11.44 -6.22
C ASN A 57 21.91 10.07 -5.79
N ILE A 58 21.31 8.98 -6.26
CA ILE A 58 21.82 7.62 -5.97
C ILE A 58 23.02 7.36 -6.90
N SER A 59 24.22 7.54 -6.37
CA SER A 59 25.47 7.14 -7.04
C SER A 59 25.61 5.60 -7.05
N ASP A 60 26.50 5.06 -7.89
CA ASP A 60 26.75 3.62 -8.02
C ASP A 60 27.09 2.93 -6.68
N GLU A 61 27.80 3.64 -5.80
CA GLU A 61 28.12 3.18 -4.44
C GLU A 61 26.87 2.99 -3.55
N HIS A 62 25.84 3.82 -3.73
CA HIS A 62 24.59 3.69 -2.96
C HIS A 62 23.81 2.43 -3.37
N THR A 63 23.84 2.08 -4.66
CA THR A 63 23.26 0.83 -5.15
C THR A 63 23.93 -0.39 -4.51
N ARG A 64 25.26 -0.34 -4.32
CA ARG A 64 26.01 -1.41 -3.64
C ARG A 64 25.65 -1.54 -2.16
N ILE A 65 25.48 -0.41 -1.47
CA ILE A 65 25.03 -0.40 -0.06
C ILE A 65 23.61 -0.97 0.06
N ILE A 66 22.69 -0.60 -0.82
CA ILE A 66 21.33 -1.15 -0.86
C ILE A 66 21.38 -2.66 -1.10
N ASN A 67 22.14 -3.12 -2.10
CA ASN A 67 22.23 -4.53 -2.44
C ASN A 67 22.85 -5.40 -1.33
N TYR A 68 23.76 -4.84 -0.53
CA TYR A 68 24.36 -5.54 0.61
C TYR A 68 23.47 -5.54 1.87
N SER A 69 22.71 -4.47 2.06
CA SER A 69 21.86 -4.30 3.25
C SER A 69 20.49 -4.94 3.13
N VAL A 70 20.02 -5.29 1.93
CA VAL A 70 18.73 -5.96 1.77
C VAL A 70 18.93 -7.48 1.77
N PRO A 71 18.40 -8.22 2.76
CA PRO A 71 18.42 -9.67 2.74
C PRO A 71 17.56 -10.22 1.59
N TYR A 72 17.93 -11.39 1.08
CA TYR A 72 17.08 -12.13 0.16
C TYR A 72 16.22 -13.12 0.94
N ASN A 73 14.94 -13.19 0.60
CA ASN A 73 14.05 -14.24 1.06
C ASN A 73 14.26 -15.47 0.17
N ASP A 74 14.56 -16.59 0.79
CA ASP A 74 14.55 -17.88 0.10
C ASP A 74 13.08 -18.30 -0.06
N ILE A 75 12.53 -18.10 -1.27
CA ILE A 75 11.21 -18.58 -1.60
C ILE A 75 11.35 -19.96 -2.21
N ASP A 76 11.23 -20.97 -1.36
CA ASP A 76 10.88 -22.35 -1.70
C ASP A 76 11.68 -22.92 -2.90
N GLY A 77 13.00 -22.67 -2.91
CA GLY A 77 13.94 -23.23 -3.88
C GLY A 77 13.87 -22.69 -5.32
N ASN A 78 13.12 -21.62 -5.61
CA ASN A 78 12.90 -21.15 -6.99
C ASN A 78 13.39 -19.72 -7.29
N GLY A 79 14.09 -19.07 -6.37
CA GLY A 79 14.75 -17.79 -6.60
C GLY A 79 15.07 -17.02 -5.32
N LEU A 80 16.13 -16.21 -5.38
CA LEU A 80 16.39 -15.17 -4.38
C LEU A 80 15.45 -13.99 -4.67
N ASP A 81 14.38 -13.86 -3.90
CA ASP A 81 13.55 -12.65 -3.94
C ASP A 81 14.10 -11.63 -2.93
N VAL A 82 14.08 -10.35 -3.30
CA VAL A 82 14.61 -9.28 -2.44
C VAL A 82 13.64 -9.04 -1.29
N SER A 83 14.10 -9.06 -0.03
CA SER A 83 13.22 -8.77 1.10
C SER A 83 12.79 -7.31 1.09
N GLN A 84 11.49 -7.08 0.88
CA GLN A 84 10.90 -5.74 0.90
C GLN A 84 10.60 -5.23 2.33
N CYS A 85 10.77 -6.10 3.34
CA CYS A 85 10.29 -5.85 4.71
C CYS A 85 11.38 -5.87 5.80
N SER A 86 12.58 -6.32 5.48
CA SER A 86 13.69 -6.36 6.42
C SER A 86 14.97 -5.81 5.81
N VAL A 87 15.87 -5.34 6.68
CA VAL A 87 17.21 -4.86 6.33
C VAL A 87 18.24 -5.43 7.30
N ARG A 88 19.41 -5.75 6.77
CA ARG A 88 20.60 -6.14 7.53
C ARG A 88 21.40 -4.89 7.88
N MET A 89 21.56 -4.65 9.17
CA MET A 89 22.41 -3.57 9.69
C MET A 89 23.65 -4.16 10.36
N LEU A 90 24.80 -3.62 10.00
CA LEU A 90 26.08 -3.89 10.67
C LEU A 90 26.14 -3.04 11.94
N ASP A 91 26.17 -3.70 13.10
CA ASP A 91 26.48 -3.03 14.35
C ASP A 91 27.98 -2.70 14.40
N LYS A 92 28.31 -1.41 14.28
CA LYS A 92 29.71 -0.93 14.30
C LYS A 92 30.41 -1.23 15.63
N ALA A 93 29.68 -1.41 16.73
CA ALA A 93 30.26 -1.70 18.04
C ALA A 93 30.61 -3.18 18.21
N SER A 94 29.74 -4.07 17.72
CA SER A 94 29.87 -5.52 17.92
C SER A 94 30.43 -6.27 16.71
N GLY A 95 30.46 -5.65 15.53
CA GLY A 95 30.79 -6.30 14.26
C GLY A 95 29.72 -7.31 13.78
N ASN A 96 28.60 -7.42 14.50
CA ASN A 96 27.53 -8.36 14.20
C ASN A 96 26.55 -7.78 13.16
N ILE A 97 26.08 -8.64 12.27
CA ILE A 97 24.99 -8.31 11.34
C ILE A 97 23.68 -8.66 12.03
N THR A 98 22.80 -7.68 12.18
CA THR A 98 21.44 -7.88 12.72
C THR A 98 20.41 -7.62 11.64
N GLU A 99 19.41 -8.47 11.56
CA GLU A 99 18.24 -8.24 10.72
C GLU A 99 17.20 -7.45 11.51
N GLN A 100 16.73 -6.36 10.94
CA GLN A 100 15.72 -5.49 11.54
C GLN A 100 14.57 -5.25 10.56
N MET A 101 13.37 -5.14 11.11
CA MET A 101 12.18 -4.80 10.34
C MET A 101 12.23 -3.34 9.90
N CYS A 102 11.75 -3.09 8.68
CA CYS A 102 11.80 -1.76 8.10
C CYS A 102 10.83 -0.80 8.80
N LYS A 103 11.32 0.41 9.07
CA LYS A 103 10.54 1.48 9.70
C LYS A 103 10.05 2.52 8.70
N LYS A 104 10.66 2.56 7.51
CA LYS A 104 10.38 3.50 6.43
C LYS A 104 10.63 2.83 5.09
N TRP A 105 9.83 3.20 4.10
CA TRP A 105 9.86 2.62 2.75
C TRP A 105 10.03 3.69 1.68
N VAL A 106 10.61 3.28 0.56
CA VAL A 106 10.65 4.01 -0.70
C VAL A 106 9.89 3.17 -1.71
N TYR A 107 8.86 3.77 -2.30
CA TYR A 107 8.03 3.13 -3.31
C TYR A 107 8.50 3.50 -4.71
N ASP A 108 8.45 2.54 -5.63
CA ASP A 108 8.63 2.81 -7.05
C ASP A 108 7.37 3.50 -7.61
N ASN A 109 7.60 4.65 -8.24
CA ASN A 109 6.54 5.47 -8.82
C ASN A 109 6.46 5.34 -10.36
N SER A 110 7.15 4.34 -10.94
CA SER A 110 7.19 4.10 -12.38
C SER A 110 5.81 3.77 -12.98
N VAL A 111 5.02 2.95 -12.27
CA VAL A 111 3.67 2.52 -12.70
C VAL A 111 2.59 3.43 -12.12
N PHE A 112 2.68 3.74 -10.82
CA PHE A 112 1.72 4.57 -10.11
C PHE A 112 2.44 5.68 -9.38
N GLN A 113 2.07 6.95 -9.60
CA GLN A 113 2.68 8.07 -8.87
C GLN A 113 2.42 8.01 -7.36
N THR A 114 1.24 7.52 -6.96
CA THR A 114 0.87 7.30 -5.56
C THR A 114 -0.23 6.25 -5.50
N THR A 115 -0.23 5.39 -4.48
CA THR A 115 -1.35 4.49 -4.16
C THR A 115 -1.76 4.65 -2.70
N VAL A 116 -2.94 4.17 -2.31
CA VAL A 116 -3.36 4.14 -0.90
C VAL A 116 -2.35 3.36 -0.06
N THR A 117 -1.81 2.26 -0.59
CA THR A 117 -0.75 1.50 0.07
C THR A 117 0.50 2.32 0.31
N SER A 118 0.96 3.12 -0.68
CA SER A 118 2.16 3.93 -0.53
C SER A 118 1.96 5.19 0.31
N GLN A 119 0.73 5.70 0.41
CA GLN A 119 0.41 6.88 1.23
C GLN A 119 0.29 6.56 2.73
N PHE A 120 -0.23 5.37 3.06
CA PHE A 120 -0.48 4.95 4.44
C PHE A 120 0.49 3.86 4.92
N ASP A 121 1.52 3.53 4.15
CA ASP A 121 2.49 2.48 4.45
C ASP A 121 1.86 1.12 4.82
N LEU A 122 0.89 0.67 4.01
CA LEU A 122 0.14 -0.58 4.23
C LEU A 122 0.90 -1.83 3.73
N VAL A 123 2.19 -1.89 4.07
CA VAL A 123 3.12 -2.96 3.71
C VAL A 123 3.66 -3.65 4.97
N CYS A 124 4.24 -4.84 4.79
CA CYS A 124 4.90 -5.59 5.87
C CYS A 124 3.99 -5.80 7.10
N GLU A 125 4.27 -5.16 8.24
CA GLU A 125 3.47 -5.25 9.46
C GLU A 125 2.01 -4.78 9.24
N HIS A 126 1.82 -3.75 8.42
CA HIS A 126 0.51 -3.21 8.08
C HIS A 126 -0.14 -3.89 6.88
N LYS A 127 0.44 -4.99 6.37
CA LYS A 127 -0.13 -5.77 5.26
C LYS A 127 -1.54 -6.25 5.58
N MET A 128 -1.85 -6.55 6.84
CA MET A 128 -3.19 -7.00 7.26
C MET A 128 -4.23 -5.88 7.31
N LEU A 129 -3.81 -4.61 7.29
CA LEU A 129 -4.72 -3.46 7.29
C LEU A 129 -5.26 -3.12 5.90
N ARG A 130 -4.67 -3.70 4.84
CA ARG A 130 -5.21 -3.61 3.48
C ARG A 130 -6.25 -4.71 3.26
N SER A 131 -7.34 -4.41 2.55
CA SER A 131 -8.32 -5.44 2.19
C SER A 131 -7.70 -6.41 1.18
N HIS A 132 -7.85 -7.71 1.42
CA HIS A 132 -7.37 -8.77 0.54
C HIS A 132 -8.28 -8.98 -0.68
#